data_AF-A0A3G1Q0G8-F1
#
_entry.id   AF-A0A3G1Q0G8-F1
#
_cell.length_a   1.000
_cell.length_b   1.000
_cell.length_c   1.000
_cell.angle_alpha   90.00
_cell.angle_beta   90.00
_cell.angle_gamma   90.00
#
_symmetry.space_group_name_H-M   'P 1'
#
loop_
_entity.id
_entity.type
_entity.pdbx_description
1 polymer ?
#
loop_
_entity_poly.entity_id
_entity_poly.type
_entity_poly.pdbx_seq_one_letter_code
_entity_poly.pdbx_strand_id
1 'polypeptide(L)'
;LKTDTTKTVEDMAAAPTAPDQATGVTNANTAASRNNVAYGKHIHDAEWATNSAYLALNIWDRFDVFCTLGASSGYFKAGSDAFSVVGLFGLKAATVAQTDLPNVFLTQGVVELYTD
;
A
#
# COMPACT_ATOMS: atom_id res chain seq x y z
N LEU A 1 -18.75 10.85 -8.33
CA LEU A 1 -18.73 9.40 -8.05
C LEU A 1 -17.56 9.13 -7.11
N LYS A 2 -17.72 9.37 -5.80
CA LYS A 2 -16.59 9.40 -4.85
C LYS A 2 -16.19 7.98 -4.48
N THR A 3 -15.03 7.49 -4.92
CA THR A 3 -14.42 6.33 -4.25
C THR A 3 -13.72 6.89 -3.05
N ASP A 4 -14.43 6.97 -1.94
CA ASP A 4 -13.78 7.18 -0.68
C ASP A 4 -13.05 5.87 -0.35
N THR A 5 -11.72 5.89 -0.41
CA THR A 5 -10.90 4.96 0.35
C THR A 5 -11.46 4.90 1.78
N THR A 6 -11.49 3.74 2.42
CA THR A 6 -12.03 3.64 3.78
C THR A 6 -11.22 4.53 4.72
N LYS A 7 -11.89 5.22 5.66
CA LYS A 7 -11.23 6.05 6.68
C LYS A 7 -10.31 5.25 7.57
N THR A 8 -10.73 4.02 7.87
CA THR A 8 -10.01 3.08 8.71
C THR A 8 -9.84 1.75 7.99
N VAL A 9 -8.84 0.99 8.44
CA VAL A 9 -8.61 -0.42 8.11
C VAL A 9 -8.82 -1.19 9.41
N GLU A 10 -9.76 -2.14 9.40
CA GLU A 10 -10.14 -2.91 10.59
C GLU A 10 -9.36 -4.21 10.75
N ASP A 11 -8.77 -4.74 9.66
CA ASP A 11 -8.08 -6.03 9.63
C ASP A 11 -6.55 -5.90 9.77
N MET A 12 -6.10 -5.02 10.67
CA MET A 12 -4.68 -4.86 11.01
C MET A 12 -4.45 -5.13 12.49
N ALA A 13 -3.27 -5.64 12.84
CA ALA A 13 -2.83 -5.66 14.23
C ALA A 13 -2.35 -4.28 14.70
N ALA A 14 -2.23 -4.13 16.02
CA ALA A 14 -1.67 -2.94 16.64
C ALA A 14 -0.27 -2.61 16.09
N ALA A 15 0.04 -1.31 15.97
CA ALA A 15 1.37 -0.87 15.53
C ALA A 15 2.45 -1.33 16.51
N PRO A 16 3.64 -1.71 16.02
CA PRO A 16 4.82 -1.83 16.87
C PRO A 16 5.08 -0.53 17.62
N THR A 17 5.42 -0.66 18.89
CA THR A 17 5.78 0.42 19.81
C THR A 17 7.28 0.35 20.11
N ALA A 18 7.82 1.38 20.79
CA ALA A 18 9.25 1.40 21.13
C ALA A 18 9.72 0.16 21.94
N PRO A 19 8.95 -0.35 22.94
CA PRO A 19 9.27 -1.61 23.60
C PRO A 19 9.42 -2.82 22.67
N ASP A 20 8.63 -2.90 21.61
CA ASP A 20 8.66 -4.02 20.65
C ASP A 20 10.00 -4.11 19.89
N GLN A 21 10.78 -3.03 19.83
CA GLN A 21 12.12 -3.06 19.24
C GLN A 21 13.10 -3.97 20.02
N ALA A 22 12.92 -4.07 21.34
CA ALA A 22 13.80 -4.88 22.19
C ALA A 22 13.34 -6.34 22.28
N THR A 23 12.03 -6.58 22.27
CA THR A 23 11.46 -7.91 22.53
C THR A 23 10.84 -8.58 21.32
N GLY A 24 10.65 -7.84 20.22
CA GLY A 24 9.78 -8.22 19.11
C GLY A 24 8.29 -8.16 19.46
N VAL A 25 7.46 -8.02 18.43
CA VAL A 25 6.00 -8.12 18.54
C VAL A 25 5.65 -9.58 18.82
N THR A 26 4.93 -9.86 19.90
CA THR A 26 4.60 -11.24 20.31
C THR A 26 3.19 -11.68 19.92
N ASN A 27 2.33 -10.73 19.54
CA ASN A 27 0.98 -11.01 19.07
C ASN A 27 0.63 -10.07 17.89
N ALA A 28 0.25 -10.66 16.76
CA ALA A 28 -0.29 -9.96 15.61
C ALA A 28 -1.65 -10.53 15.13
N ASN A 29 -2.33 -11.35 15.94
CA ASN A 29 -3.58 -12.02 15.55
C ASN A 29 -4.85 -11.32 16.07
N THR A 30 -4.69 -10.21 16.79
CA THR A 30 -5.80 -9.38 17.26
C THR A 30 -5.94 -8.15 16.38
N ALA A 31 -7.09 -8.04 15.72
CA ALA A 31 -7.45 -6.87 14.93
C ALA A 31 -7.59 -5.60 15.81
N ALA A 32 -7.15 -4.48 15.25
CA ALA A 32 -7.23 -3.15 15.81
C ALA A 32 -7.54 -2.16 14.67
N SER A 33 -8.55 -1.30 14.87
CA SER A 33 -8.88 -0.26 13.89
C SER A 33 -7.72 0.71 13.71
N ARG A 34 -7.36 0.99 12.46
CA ARG A 34 -6.26 1.90 12.13
C ARG A 34 -6.68 2.93 11.10
N ASN A 35 -6.27 4.18 11.30
CA ASN A 35 -6.45 5.22 10.28
C ASN A 35 -5.75 4.80 8.98
N ASN A 36 -6.50 4.82 7.88
CA ASN A 36 -5.95 4.51 6.57
C ASN A 36 -5.09 5.67 6.08
N VAL A 37 -3.81 5.40 5.82
CA VAL A 37 -2.85 6.42 5.38
C VAL A 37 -3.18 7.03 4.02
N ALA A 38 -3.86 6.27 3.15
CA ALA A 38 -4.30 6.71 1.83
C ALA A 38 -5.62 7.49 1.86
N TYR A 39 -6.29 7.59 3.01
CA TYR A 39 -7.55 8.32 3.12
C TYR A 39 -7.34 9.82 2.86
N GLY A 40 -8.08 10.37 1.89
CA GLY A 40 -7.98 11.77 1.50
C GLY A 40 -6.65 12.15 0.83
N LYS A 41 -5.87 11.16 0.39
CA LYS A 41 -4.65 11.36 -0.38
C LYS A 41 -4.93 11.28 -1.88
N HIS A 42 -4.14 12.03 -2.63
CA HIS A 42 -4.14 12.03 -4.09
C HIS A 42 -2.79 11.53 -4.58
N ILE A 43 -2.78 10.90 -5.75
CA ILE A 43 -1.54 10.42 -6.37
C ILE A 43 -0.89 11.62 -7.05
N HIS A 44 0.24 12.06 -6.52
CA HIS A 44 1.07 13.13 -7.07
C HIS A 44 2.36 12.56 -7.62
N ASP A 45 2.89 13.22 -8.65
CA ASP A 45 4.18 12.89 -9.27
C ASP A 45 4.31 11.41 -9.66
N ALA A 46 3.19 10.82 -10.10
CA ALA A 46 3.19 9.46 -10.59
C ALA A 46 3.59 9.41 -12.06
N GLU A 47 4.22 8.33 -12.46
CA GLU A 47 4.56 8.07 -13.85
C GLU A 47 3.97 6.73 -14.30
N TRP A 48 3.44 6.71 -15.51
CA TRP A 48 3.07 5.50 -16.22
C TRP A 48 3.87 5.46 -17.52
N ALA A 49 4.71 4.45 -17.68
CA ALA A 49 5.41 4.18 -18.93
C ALA A 49 4.89 2.87 -19.54
N THR A 50 4.67 2.87 -20.85
CA THR A 50 4.47 1.68 -21.67
C THR A 50 5.54 1.63 -22.74
N ASN A 51 5.65 0.52 -23.45
CA ASN A 51 6.46 0.43 -24.67
C ASN A 51 6.06 1.43 -25.79
N SER A 52 4.91 2.11 -25.68
CA SER A 52 4.33 2.95 -26.74
C SER A 52 4.08 4.41 -26.32
N ALA A 53 4.11 4.72 -25.01
CA ALA A 53 3.76 6.02 -24.47
C ALA A 53 4.27 6.22 -23.04
N TYR A 54 4.44 7.48 -22.65
CA TYR A 54 4.73 7.92 -21.28
C TYR A 54 3.70 8.96 -20.82
N LEU A 55 3.25 8.84 -19.58
CA LEU A 55 2.30 9.75 -18.94
C LEU A 55 2.83 10.15 -17.56
N ALA A 56 3.03 11.44 -17.33
CA ALA A 56 3.20 12.00 -15.99
C ALA A 56 1.82 12.40 -15.45
N LEU A 57 1.48 11.93 -14.26
CA LEU A 57 0.13 11.91 -13.73
C LEU A 57 0.06 12.63 -12.37
N ASN A 58 -0.84 13.60 -12.28
CA ASN A 58 -1.34 14.16 -11.02
C ASN A 58 -2.84 13.86 -10.96
N ILE A 59 -3.22 12.83 -10.20
CA ILE A 59 -4.59 12.28 -10.22
C ILE A 59 -5.30 12.63 -8.92
N TRP A 60 -6.40 13.37 -9.06
CA TRP A 60 -7.22 13.83 -7.94
C TRP A 60 -8.46 12.97 -7.65
N ASP A 61 -8.82 12.05 -8.54
CA ASP A 61 -9.98 11.15 -8.31
C ASP A 61 -9.72 9.74 -8.85
N ARG A 62 -9.91 9.48 -10.15
CA ARG A 62 -9.56 8.20 -10.76
C ARG A 62 -8.91 8.39 -12.13
N PHE A 63 -8.08 7.44 -12.49
CA PHE A 63 -7.49 7.30 -13.81
C PHE A 63 -7.55 5.82 -14.19
N ASP A 64 -8.21 5.54 -15.31
CA ASP A 64 -8.30 4.20 -15.88
C ASP A 64 -7.31 4.11 -17.04
N VAL A 65 -6.56 3.01 -17.12
CA VAL A 65 -5.69 2.73 -18.27
C VAL A 65 -6.21 1.58 -19.09
N PHE A 66 -6.44 1.89 -20.36
CA PHE A 66 -6.81 0.92 -21.38
C PHE A 66 -5.62 0.68 -22.29
N CYS A 67 -5.00 -0.48 -22.17
CA CYS A 67 -3.98 -0.92 -23.12
C CYS A 67 -4.68 -1.58 -24.32
N THR A 68 -4.52 -1.02 -25.52
CA THR A 68 -4.91 -1.71 -26.77
C THR A 68 -3.78 -2.65 -27.20
N LEU A 69 -4.11 -3.71 -27.98
CA LEU A 69 -3.18 -4.75 -28.43
C LEU A 69 -1.87 -4.13 -28.96
N GLY A 70 -0.78 -4.28 -28.21
CA GLY A 70 0.54 -3.74 -28.56
C GLY A 70 1.21 -2.93 -27.46
N ALA A 71 0.47 -2.42 -26.45
CA ALA A 71 1.02 -1.70 -25.29
C ALA A 71 0.81 -2.44 -23.96
N SER A 72 1.07 -3.74 -23.94
CA SER A 72 0.81 -4.62 -22.78
C SER A 72 1.87 -4.52 -21.69
N SER A 73 3.12 -4.21 -22.06
CA SER A 73 4.22 -4.10 -21.11
C SER A 73 4.42 -2.65 -20.66
N GLY A 74 4.33 -2.42 -19.35
CA GLY A 74 4.53 -1.10 -18.76
C GLY A 74 4.84 -1.17 -17.28
N TYR A 75 5.20 -0.02 -16.72
CA TYR A 75 5.31 0.15 -15.29
C TYR A 75 4.58 1.41 -14.85
N PHE A 76 3.93 1.33 -13.70
CA PHE A 76 3.31 2.44 -13.00
C PHE A 76 4.05 2.67 -11.69
N LYS A 77 4.44 3.91 -11.43
CA LYS A 77 5.23 4.29 -10.26
C LYS A 77 4.61 5.48 -9.53
N ALA A 78 4.49 5.36 -8.21
CA ALA A 78 3.95 6.42 -7.35
C ALA A 78 4.41 6.29 -5.90
N GLY A 79 4.35 7.37 -5.12
CA GLY A 79 4.64 7.36 -3.68
C GLY A 79 3.70 6.44 -2.91
N SER A 80 4.22 5.66 -1.96
CA SER A 80 3.43 4.64 -1.24
C SER A 80 2.44 5.22 -0.23
N ASP A 81 2.51 6.51 0.10
CA ASP A 81 1.59 7.21 0.98
C ASP A 81 0.20 7.45 0.36
N ALA A 82 0.11 7.42 -0.98
CA ALA A 82 -1.16 7.41 -1.71
C ALA A 82 -1.77 6.00 -1.84
N PHE A 83 -1.08 4.96 -1.34
CA PHE A 83 -1.53 3.56 -1.39
C PHE A 83 -1.69 2.99 0.03
N SER A 84 -2.69 2.13 0.23
CA SER A 84 -2.81 1.36 1.48
C SER A 84 -1.89 0.13 1.46
N VAL A 85 -0.57 0.34 1.30
CA VAL A 85 0.39 -0.77 1.35
C VAL A 85 0.65 -1.13 2.81
N VAL A 86 0.37 -2.38 3.17
CA VAL A 86 0.50 -2.88 4.54
C VAL A 86 1.45 -4.07 4.61
N GLY A 87 2.10 -4.26 5.76
CA GLY A 87 2.97 -5.39 6.01
C GLY A 87 3.01 -5.77 7.48
N LEU A 88 3.45 -7.00 7.75
CA LEU A 88 3.73 -7.50 9.09
C LEU A 88 5.23 -7.40 9.37
N PHE A 89 5.60 -6.60 10.37
CA PHE A 89 6.98 -6.34 10.75
C PHE A 89 7.24 -6.68 12.22
N GLY A 90 8.43 -7.22 12.50
CA GLY A 90 8.94 -7.41 13.85
C GLY A 90 8.27 -8.52 14.65
N LEU A 91 7.48 -9.41 14.02
CA LEU A 91 6.89 -10.55 14.70
C LEU A 91 7.98 -11.50 15.21
N LYS A 92 8.00 -11.74 16.52
CA LYS A 92 8.85 -12.75 17.16
C LYS A 92 8.14 -14.09 17.16
N ALA A 93 8.24 -14.78 16.03
CA ALA A 93 7.74 -16.14 15.86
C ALA A 93 8.68 -16.95 14.97
N ALA A 94 8.67 -18.28 15.13
CA ALA A 94 9.40 -19.18 14.22
C ALA A 94 8.76 -19.25 12.83
N THR A 95 7.45 -19.00 12.76
CA THR A 95 6.63 -19.03 11.55
C THR A 95 5.55 -17.95 11.64
N VAL A 96 5.18 -17.36 10.50
CA VAL A 96 4.00 -16.49 10.40
C VAL A 96 2.76 -17.37 10.23
N ALA A 97 1.80 -17.25 11.14
CA ALA A 97 0.53 -17.98 11.07
C ALA A 97 -0.43 -17.30 10.09
N GLN A 98 -1.37 -18.05 9.53
CA GLN A 98 -2.44 -17.48 8.69
C GLN A 98 -3.32 -16.47 9.43
N THR A 99 -3.35 -16.53 10.76
CA THR A 99 -4.11 -15.59 11.61
C THR A 99 -3.34 -14.32 11.93
N ASP A 100 -2.05 -14.23 11.58
CA ASP A 100 -1.27 -13.02 11.83
C ASP A 100 -1.62 -11.93 10.82
N LEU A 101 -2.00 -10.77 11.33
CA LEU A 101 -2.44 -9.61 10.58
C LEU A 101 -1.28 -8.64 10.36
N PRO A 102 -1.27 -7.87 9.26
CA PRO A 102 -0.30 -6.81 9.06
C PRO A 102 -0.41 -5.73 10.15
N ASN A 103 0.71 -5.13 10.53
CA ASN A 103 0.80 -4.20 11.66
C ASN A 103 1.46 -2.85 11.32
N VAL A 104 1.88 -2.64 10.06
CA VAL A 104 2.53 -1.41 9.59
C VAL A 104 1.96 -0.98 8.24
N PHE A 105 1.81 0.33 8.04
CA PHE A 105 1.64 0.95 6.73
C PHE A 105 2.99 1.40 6.19
N LEU A 106 3.29 1.11 4.92
CA LEU A 106 4.50 1.58 4.26
C LEU A 106 4.24 2.95 3.62
N THR A 107 4.69 4.03 4.27
CA THR A 107 4.41 5.42 3.82
C THR A 107 5.61 6.16 3.27
N GLN A 108 6.82 5.59 3.36
CA GLN A 108 8.08 6.19 2.88
C GLN A 108 8.73 5.31 1.82
N GLY A 109 7.91 4.77 0.92
CA GLY A 109 8.35 3.94 -0.17
C GLY A 109 7.86 4.45 -1.51
N VAL A 110 8.27 3.74 -2.55
CA VAL A 110 7.73 3.90 -3.90
C VAL A 110 7.06 2.58 -4.29
N VAL A 111 5.83 2.68 -4.78
CA VAL A 111 5.11 1.54 -5.35
C VAL A 111 5.43 1.51 -6.83
N GLU A 112 5.91 0.36 -7.31
CA GLU A 112 6.09 0.08 -8.73
C GLU A 112 5.25 -1.15 -9.10
N LEU A 113 4.32 -0.96 -10.04
CA LEU A 113 3.47 -2.01 -10.58
C LEU A 113 3.91 -2.28 -12.02
N TYR A 114 4.27 -3.53 -12.31
CA TYR A 114 4.66 -3.96 -13.64
C TYR A 114 3.52 -4.74 -14.29
N THR A 115 3.18 -4.42 -15.52
CA THR A 115 2.24 -5.20 -16.34
C THR A 115 3.04 -5.95 -17.41
N ASP A 116 2.77 -7.24 -17.59
CA ASP A 116 3.26 -8.04 -18.72
C ASP A 116 2.12 -8.35 -19.71
#